data_AF-A0A191WJ02-F1
#
_entry.id   AF-A0A191WJ02-F1
#
_cell.length_a   1.000
_cell.length_b   1.000
_cell.length_c   1.000
_cell.angle_alpha   90.00
_cell.angle_beta   90.00
_cell.angle_gamma   90.00
#
_symmetry.space_group_name_H-M   'P 1'
#
loop_
_entity.id
_entity.type
_entity.pdbx_description
1 polymer ?
#
loop_
_entity_poly.entity_id
_entity_poly.type
_entity_poly.pdbx_seq_one_letter_code
_entity_poly.pdbx_strand_id
1 'polypeptide(L)'
;MLAAATAAAMIGVAAPAFAHGWIGGSGSELTARQVMPGNTGLGAVAYEPQSLEAPGGFPETGPADGKIASAGIAQFSELDAQTSTRWAKNEITPGPHKFGWTYTAPHNTDQWRYYITKNGWNPNEPLKRSSFELLQVVAHDHTAANTKPVHTITIPSDHSGYHVILAVWEVWDTTNAFYNVVDVNISGSPTTPTVPPTTPPTTPPTAPPTTPPVSTTPTVPTGVHSMGTTSSSVDLMWTASTDDRGVTGYRVERATATGAFALVGQPTGTSWLDTGLAASTTYRYRVAAVDADGNRSAVSTVFQVTTAAATGTAPAWNPSGAYTKGDRVTSGGVVYQAVQTHQGVGDPGWITARSLWTPVG
;
A
#
# COMPACT_ATOMS: atom_id res chain seq x y z
N MET A 1 17.99 -4.64 57.38
CA MET A 1 18.15 -4.97 55.95
C MET A 1 16.76 -5.00 55.34
N LEU A 2 16.38 -3.95 54.59
CA LEU A 2 15.14 -3.91 53.82
C LEU A 2 15.56 -3.81 52.35
N ALA A 3 15.28 -4.84 51.56
CA ALA A 3 15.53 -4.84 50.12
C ALA A 3 14.24 -4.40 49.41
N ALA A 4 14.25 -3.19 48.84
CA ALA A 4 13.27 -2.75 47.87
C ALA A 4 13.84 -3.01 46.48
N ALA A 5 13.24 -3.93 45.72
CA ALA A 5 13.51 -4.09 44.30
C ALA A 5 12.30 -3.58 43.52
N THR A 6 12.51 -2.44 42.89
CA THR A 6 11.57 -1.67 42.07
C THR A 6 11.21 -2.47 40.82
N ALA A 7 9.92 -2.69 40.59
CA ALA A 7 9.43 -3.20 39.31
C ALA A 7 9.53 -2.07 38.27
N ALA A 8 10.42 -2.21 37.30
CA ALA A 8 10.46 -1.34 36.13
C ALA A 8 9.30 -1.71 35.20
N ALA A 9 8.28 -0.85 35.15
CA ALA A 9 7.25 -0.93 34.13
C ALA A 9 7.90 -0.65 32.76
N MET A 10 7.91 -1.68 31.90
CA MET A 10 8.23 -1.52 30.48
C MET A 10 7.13 -0.66 29.86
N ILE A 11 7.36 0.64 29.72
CA ILE A 11 6.55 1.49 28.86
C ILE A 11 6.87 1.08 27.43
N GLY A 12 6.06 0.19 26.87
CA GLY A 12 6.05 -0.08 25.45
C GLY A 12 5.65 1.20 24.73
N VAL A 13 6.62 1.89 24.13
CA VAL A 13 6.32 2.90 23.12
C VAL A 13 5.79 2.12 21.92
N ALA A 14 4.48 2.19 21.68
CA ALA A 14 3.89 1.69 20.46
C ALA A 14 4.65 2.34 19.29
N ALA A 15 5.31 1.53 18.47
CA ALA A 15 5.85 2.01 17.21
C ALA A 15 4.69 2.62 16.41
N PRO A 16 4.90 3.71 15.64
CA PRO A 16 3.91 4.14 14.66
C PRO A 16 3.72 2.99 13.68
N ALA A 17 2.65 2.24 13.87
CA ALA A 17 2.27 1.17 12.99
C ALA A 17 1.61 1.84 11.79
N PHE A 18 2.35 1.90 10.69
CA PHE A 18 1.90 2.44 9.43
C PHE A 18 0.72 1.60 8.89
N ALA A 19 -0.49 2.01 9.23
CA ALA A 19 -1.72 1.48 8.68
C ALA A 19 -1.98 2.11 7.32
N HIS A 20 -2.51 1.31 6.40
CA HIS A 20 -2.47 1.67 4.99
C HIS A 20 -3.47 0.87 4.17
N GLY A 21 -4.49 1.55 3.65
CA GLY A 21 -5.46 0.93 2.75
C GLY A 21 -6.35 1.90 2.00
N TRP A 22 -6.96 1.41 0.93
CA TRP A 22 -7.89 2.19 0.12
C TRP A 22 -9.02 1.35 -0.48
N ILE A 23 -10.09 2.01 -0.93
CA ILE A 23 -11.18 1.34 -1.69
C ILE A 23 -10.74 1.11 -3.13
N GLY A 24 -10.75 -0.14 -3.57
CA GLY A 24 -10.37 -0.57 -4.90
C GLY A 24 -9.60 -1.89 -4.88
N GLY A 25 -9.27 -2.40 -6.07
CA GLY A 25 -8.59 -3.68 -6.24
C GLY A 25 -9.57 -4.86 -6.42
N SER A 26 -9.06 -6.08 -6.25
CA SER A 26 -9.81 -7.30 -6.54
C SER A 26 -11.10 -7.39 -5.71
N GLY A 27 -12.22 -7.66 -6.36
CA GLY A 27 -13.54 -7.80 -5.73
C GLY A 27 -14.27 -6.49 -5.45
N SER A 28 -13.62 -5.33 -5.60
CA SER A 28 -14.30 -4.03 -5.56
C SER A 28 -14.91 -3.70 -6.91
N GLU A 29 -16.17 -3.27 -6.92
CA GLU A 29 -16.80 -2.65 -8.09
C GLU A 29 -16.41 -1.17 -8.23
N LEU A 30 -15.99 -0.55 -7.12
CA LEU A 30 -15.74 0.89 -7.04
C LEU A 30 -14.28 1.19 -6.70
N THR A 31 -13.81 2.32 -7.23
CA THR A 31 -12.43 2.78 -7.08
C THR A 31 -12.41 4.14 -6.40
N ALA A 32 -11.57 4.28 -5.36
CA ALA A 32 -11.41 5.53 -4.63
C ALA A 32 -10.76 6.63 -5.48
N ARG A 33 -11.05 7.89 -5.14
CA ARG A 33 -10.61 9.10 -5.85
C ARG A 33 -9.10 9.12 -6.10
N GLN A 34 -8.29 8.74 -5.11
CA GLN A 34 -6.83 8.80 -5.18
C GLN A 34 -6.19 7.71 -6.06
N VAL A 35 -6.96 6.69 -6.46
CA VAL A 35 -6.51 5.62 -7.36
C VAL A 35 -7.36 5.50 -8.64
N MET A 36 -8.33 6.39 -8.84
CA MET A 36 -9.21 6.36 -10.00
C MET A 36 -8.42 6.71 -11.26
N PRO A 37 -8.33 5.83 -12.28
CA PRO A 37 -7.47 6.05 -13.45
C PRO A 37 -7.75 7.33 -14.24
N GLY A 38 -9.01 7.82 -14.20
CA GLY A 38 -9.40 9.06 -14.87
C GLY A 38 -8.98 10.35 -14.15
N ASN A 39 -8.42 10.26 -12.93
CA ASN A 39 -8.02 11.41 -12.15
C ASN A 39 -6.57 11.80 -12.44
N THR A 40 -6.36 13.08 -12.74
CA THR A 40 -5.03 13.68 -12.93
C THR A 40 -4.79 14.77 -11.89
N GLY A 41 -3.54 15.24 -11.76
CA GLY A 41 -3.18 16.31 -10.82
C GLY A 41 -3.44 15.94 -9.36
N LEU A 42 -3.15 14.68 -8.99
CA LEU A 42 -3.36 14.15 -7.65
C LEU A 42 -2.26 14.54 -6.65
N GLY A 43 -1.13 15.08 -7.12
CA GLY A 43 0.00 15.39 -6.26
C GLY A 43 0.60 14.12 -5.64
N ALA A 44 1.07 14.23 -4.41
CA ALA A 44 1.83 13.15 -3.77
C ALA A 44 0.99 11.90 -3.43
N VAL A 45 -0.32 12.05 -3.24
CA VAL A 45 -1.19 10.92 -2.88
C VAL A 45 -1.22 9.83 -3.97
N ALA A 46 -0.88 10.17 -5.22
CA ALA A 46 -0.78 9.19 -6.31
C ALA A 46 0.31 8.12 -6.04
N TYR A 47 1.31 8.44 -5.23
CA TYR A 47 2.42 7.54 -4.89
C TYR A 47 2.20 6.78 -3.59
N GLU A 48 1.26 7.22 -2.76
CA GLU A 48 0.93 6.60 -1.48
C GLU A 48 -0.58 6.65 -1.18
N PRO A 49 -1.43 6.10 -2.08
CA PRO A 49 -2.89 6.18 -1.97
C PRO A 49 -3.47 5.53 -0.71
N GLN A 50 -2.67 4.69 -0.07
CA GLN A 50 -2.99 3.98 1.17
C GLN A 50 -2.91 4.85 2.44
N SER A 51 -2.29 6.04 2.37
CA SER A 51 -1.85 6.81 3.56
C SER A 51 -2.83 7.88 4.05
N LEU A 52 -4.12 7.82 3.67
CA LEU A 52 -5.14 8.80 4.08
C LEU A 52 -5.61 8.57 5.52
N GLU A 53 -4.69 8.72 6.47
CA GLU A 53 -4.87 8.48 7.90
C GLU A 53 -5.11 9.78 8.67
N ALA A 54 -6.12 9.80 9.53
CA ALA A 54 -6.42 10.91 10.44
C ALA A 54 -7.02 10.39 11.75
N PRO A 55 -7.18 11.23 12.78
CA PRO A 55 -7.99 10.86 13.95
C PRO A 55 -9.35 10.31 13.52
N GLY A 56 -9.79 9.20 14.13
CA GLY A 56 -11.06 8.54 13.84
C GLY A 56 -12.28 9.23 14.44
N GLY A 57 -13.42 8.54 14.46
CA GLY A 57 -14.66 9.00 15.11
C GLY A 57 -15.46 10.02 14.29
N PHE A 58 -15.34 10.00 12.97
CA PHE A 58 -16.19 10.81 12.10
C PHE A 58 -17.66 10.36 12.24
N PRO A 59 -18.65 11.28 12.30
CA PRO A 59 -18.54 12.73 12.06
C PRO A 59 -18.28 13.60 13.30
N GLU A 60 -18.33 13.09 14.52
CA GLU A 60 -18.17 13.90 15.73
C GLU A 60 -16.75 14.46 15.86
N THR A 61 -15.75 13.68 15.46
CA THR A 61 -14.33 14.04 15.40
C THR A 61 -13.76 13.85 13.99
N GLY A 62 -12.45 13.63 13.87
CA GLY A 62 -11.76 13.41 12.61
C GLY A 62 -11.49 14.68 11.78
N PRO A 63 -11.19 14.53 10.47
CA PRO A 63 -10.77 15.64 9.62
C PRO A 63 -11.72 16.84 9.64
N ALA A 64 -11.16 18.05 9.55
CA ALA A 64 -11.96 19.28 9.48
C ALA A 64 -12.83 19.31 8.20
N ASP A 65 -13.91 20.08 8.24
CA ASP A 65 -14.69 20.37 7.03
C ASP A 65 -13.79 21.02 5.96
N GLY A 66 -13.99 20.62 4.70
CA GLY A 66 -13.13 20.98 3.58
C GLY A 66 -11.79 20.21 3.52
N LYS A 67 -11.53 19.33 4.49
CA LYS A 67 -10.32 18.50 4.60
C LYS A 67 -10.59 17.00 4.73
N ILE A 68 -11.83 16.59 4.44
CA ILE A 68 -12.28 15.21 4.58
C ILE A 68 -11.57 14.29 3.57
N ALA A 69 -11.44 14.72 2.31
CA ALA A 69 -10.87 13.89 1.24
C ALA A 69 -9.36 13.69 1.38
N SER A 70 -8.63 14.70 1.89
CA SER A 70 -7.20 14.62 2.17
C SER A 70 -6.86 14.00 3.53
N ALA A 71 -7.86 13.62 4.33
CA ALA A 71 -7.68 13.29 5.74
C ALA A 71 -6.97 14.42 6.54
N GLY A 72 -7.07 15.68 6.11
CA GLY A 72 -6.34 16.79 6.74
C GLY A 72 -4.83 16.80 6.51
N ILE A 73 -4.31 15.89 5.69
CA ILE A 73 -2.88 15.79 5.39
C ILE A 73 -2.54 16.84 4.33
N ALA A 74 -1.70 17.81 4.70
CA ALA A 74 -1.33 18.93 3.82
C ALA A 74 -0.70 18.48 2.49
N GLN A 75 0.05 17.38 2.52
CA GLN A 75 0.68 16.78 1.34
C GLN A 75 -0.32 16.18 0.33
N PHE A 76 -1.57 15.92 0.74
CA PHE A 76 -2.64 15.36 -0.10
C PHE A 76 -3.76 16.36 -0.38
N SER A 77 -3.48 17.66 -0.20
CA SER A 77 -4.48 18.73 -0.29
C SER A 77 -5.19 18.83 -1.65
N GLU A 78 -4.60 18.28 -2.71
CA GLU A 78 -5.18 18.18 -4.04
C GLU A 78 -6.51 17.43 -4.05
N LEU A 79 -6.70 16.47 -3.14
CA LEU A 79 -7.94 15.71 -2.99
C LEU A 79 -9.11 16.55 -2.49
N ASP A 80 -8.84 17.69 -1.84
CA ASP A 80 -9.87 18.59 -1.30
C ASP A 80 -10.50 19.48 -2.39
N ALA A 81 -9.91 19.53 -3.59
CA ALA A 81 -10.52 20.21 -4.72
C ALA A 81 -11.90 19.62 -4.99
N GLN A 82 -12.94 20.45 -5.09
CA GLN A 82 -14.30 19.97 -5.25
C GLN A 82 -15.06 20.84 -6.26
N THR A 83 -15.26 20.27 -7.45
CA THR A 83 -16.19 20.79 -8.46
C THR A 83 -16.95 19.62 -9.07
N SER A 84 -18.07 19.92 -9.72
CA SER A 84 -18.89 18.95 -10.46
C SER A 84 -18.10 18.15 -11.51
N THR A 85 -17.02 18.73 -12.05
CA THR A 85 -16.26 18.16 -13.16
C THR A 85 -14.83 17.75 -12.79
N ARG A 86 -14.34 18.05 -11.58
CA ARG A 86 -12.94 17.81 -11.19
C ARG A 86 -12.56 16.34 -11.19
N TRP A 87 -13.47 15.47 -10.76
CA TRP A 87 -13.19 14.06 -10.51
C TRP A 87 -13.94 13.16 -11.49
N ALA A 88 -13.21 12.15 -11.99
CA ALA A 88 -13.77 11.00 -12.68
C ALA A 88 -14.66 10.21 -11.71
N LYS A 89 -15.74 9.63 -12.22
CA LYS A 89 -16.80 9.03 -11.43
C LYS A 89 -16.92 7.55 -11.77
N ASN A 90 -17.22 6.74 -10.76
CA ASN A 90 -17.67 5.37 -10.96
C ASN A 90 -19.14 5.43 -11.41
N GLU A 91 -19.46 4.83 -12.56
CA GLU A 91 -20.83 4.79 -13.08
C GLU A 91 -21.58 3.63 -12.41
N ILE A 92 -22.65 3.95 -11.68
CA ILE A 92 -23.39 2.97 -10.87
C ILE A 92 -24.91 3.16 -10.96
N THR A 93 -25.64 2.17 -10.45
CA THR A 93 -27.11 2.22 -10.28
C THR A 93 -27.46 2.26 -8.80
N PRO A 94 -28.68 2.65 -8.41
CA PRO A 94 -29.14 2.36 -7.06
C PRO A 94 -29.22 0.86 -6.81
N GLY A 95 -29.00 0.43 -5.56
CA GLY A 95 -28.94 -0.98 -5.18
C GLY A 95 -27.60 -1.41 -4.58
N PRO A 96 -27.39 -2.72 -4.38
CA PRO A 96 -26.19 -3.26 -3.73
C PRO A 96 -24.95 -3.14 -4.62
N HIS A 97 -23.87 -2.61 -4.06
CA HIS A 97 -22.57 -2.51 -4.70
C HIS A 97 -21.45 -3.04 -3.80
N LYS A 98 -20.41 -3.62 -4.42
CA LYS A 98 -19.25 -4.18 -3.71
C LYS A 98 -18.15 -3.15 -3.51
N PHE A 99 -17.81 -2.89 -2.26
CA PHE A 99 -16.71 -2.05 -1.82
C PHE A 99 -15.60 -2.94 -1.28
N GLY A 100 -14.57 -3.18 -2.10
CA GLY A 100 -13.38 -3.93 -1.70
C GLY A 100 -12.32 -3.00 -1.11
N TRP A 101 -11.79 -3.36 0.06
CA TRP A 101 -10.62 -2.69 0.63
C TRP A 101 -9.33 -3.41 0.21
N THR A 102 -8.39 -2.66 -0.34
CA THR A 102 -7.01 -3.12 -0.50
C THR A 102 -6.20 -2.66 0.71
N TYR A 103 -5.54 -3.61 1.38
CA TYR A 103 -4.59 -3.34 2.47
C TYR A 103 -3.16 -3.60 2.02
N THR A 104 -2.24 -2.79 2.53
CA THR A 104 -0.79 -3.05 2.43
C THR A 104 -0.19 -3.49 3.77
N ALA A 105 -0.90 -3.26 4.88
CA ALA A 105 -0.57 -3.77 6.21
C ALA A 105 -1.87 -4.14 6.97
N PRO A 106 -1.90 -5.26 7.70
CA PRO A 106 -3.06 -5.65 8.51
C PRO A 106 -3.10 -4.85 9.84
N HIS A 107 -4.29 -4.44 10.26
CA HIS A 107 -4.51 -3.76 11.56
C HIS A 107 -5.75 -4.29 12.26
N ASN A 108 -5.71 -4.27 13.59
CA ASN A 108 -6.88 -4.57 14.40
C ASN A 108 -7.98 -3.57 14.04
N THR A 109 -9.13 -4.05 13.61
CA THR A 109 -10.18 -3.19 13.08
C THR A 109 -11.37 -3.13 14.01
N ASP A 110 -11.83 -1.91 14.33
CA ASP A 110 -13.06 -1.66 15.07
C ASP A 110 -14.27 -1.88 14.16
N GLN A 111 -14.36 -1.08 13.09
CA GLN A 111 -15.48 -1.12 12.15
C GLN A 111 -15.15 -0.35 10.86
N TRP A 112 -16.05 -0.48 9.88
CA TRP A 112 -16.10 0.41 8.72
C TRP A 112 -17.42 1.18 8.70
N ARG A 113 -17.36 2.47 8.36
CA ARG A 113 -18.53 3.33 8.18
C ARG A 113 -18.57 3.86 6.76
N TYR A 114 -19.73 3.77 6.14
CA TYR A 114 -19.98 4.26 4.79
C TYR A 114 -21.01 5.38 4.85
N TYR A 115 -20.69 6.51 4.25
CA TYR A 115 -21.56 7.67 4.13
C TYR A 115 -21.74 8.03 2.65
N ILE A 116 -22.82 8.70 2.31
CA ILE A 116 -23.04 9.27 0.98
C ILE A 116 -23.44 10.73 1.11
N THR A 117 -23.12 11.55 0.11
CA THR A 117 -23.63 12.92 0.08
C THR A 117 -25.14 12.93 -0.06
N LYS A 118 -25.83 13.75 0.73
CA LYS A 118 -27.29 13.92 0.71
C LYS A 118 -27.80 14.37 -0.65
N ASN A 119 -29.05 14.05 -0.94
CA ASN A 119 -29.78 14.66 -2.04
C ASN A 119 -29.75 16.20 -1.95
N GLY A 120 -29.44 16.85 -3.09
CA GLY A 120 -29.32 18.31 -3.17
C GLY A 120 -28.01 18.89 -2.64
N TRP A 121 -26.98 18.07 -2.34
CA TRP A 121 -25.64 18.59 -2.02
C TRP A 121 -25.07 19.44 -3.16
N ASN A 122 -24.22 20.43 -2.83
CA ASN A 122 -23.56 21.27 -3.84
C ASN A 122 -22.21 20.64 -4.26
N PRO A 123 -22.07 20.11 -5.50
CA PRO A 123 -20.84 19.47 -5.94
C PRO A 123 -19.68 20.44 -6.19
N ASN A 124 -19.92 21.75 -6.11
CA ASN A 124 -18.92 22.82 -6.27
C ASN A 124 -18.52 23.48 -4.94
N GLU A 125 -18.92 22.89 -3.81
CA GLU A 125 -18.45 23.30 -2.48
C GLU A 125 -17.56 22.22 -1.86
N PRO A 126 -16.57 22.60 -1.02
CA PRO A 126 -15.77 21.63 -0.28
C PRO A 126 -16.64 20.64 0.53
N LEU A 127 -16.19 19.39 0.57
CA LEU A 127 -16.86 18.34 1.35
C LEU A 127 -16.85 18.69 2.84
N LYS A 128 -18.03 18.66 3.46
CA LYS A 128 -18.25 19.01 4.87
C LYS A 128 -19.17 17.97 5.51
N ARG A 129 -19.16 17.86 6.84
CA ARG A 129 -20.04 16.92 7.57
C ARG A 129 -21.50 17.04 7.14
N SER A 130 -21.98 18.27 6.95
CA SER A 130 -23.36 18.54 6.53
C SER A 130 -23.71 18.02 5.14
N SER A 131 -22.71 17.78 4.28
CA SER A 131 -22.89 17.16 2.97
C SER A 131 -23.30 15.70 3.06
N PHE A 132 -22.94 14.99 4.13
CA PHE A 132 -23.05 13.52 4.22
C PHE A 132 -24.19 13.04 5.12
N GLU A 133 -24.70 11.86 4.79
CA GLU A 133 -25.52 11.00 5.65
C GLU A 133 -24.96 9.58 5.69
N LEU A 134 -25.23 8.86 6.78
CA LEU A 134 -24.73 7.50 6.99
C LEU A 134 -25.52 6.49 6.14
N LEU A 135 -24.82 5.66 5.37
CA LEU A 135 -25.39 4.51 4.67
C LEU A 135 -25.41 3.27 5.55
N GLN A 136 -24.23 2.87 6.05
CA GLN A 136 -24.06 1.57 6.69
C GLN A 136 -22.84 1.57 7.60
N VAL A 137 -22.94 0.83 8.70
CA VAL A 137 -21.81 0.43 9.55
C VAL A 137 -21.59 -1.07 9.38
N VAL A 138 -20.34 -1.46 9.14
CA VAL A 138 -19.90 -2.86 9.10
C VAL A 138 -19.04 -3.09 10.34
N ALA A 139 -19.56 -3.79 11.33
CA ALA A 139 -18.82 -4.13 12.54
C ALA A 139 -17.71 -5.15 12.25
N HIS A 140 -16.64 -5.11 13.04
CA HIS A 140 -15.58 -6.10 13.04
C HIS A 140 -15.34 -6.62 14.47
N ASP A 141 -14.59 -7.70 14.62
CA ASP A 141 -14.37 -8.38 15.91
C ASP A 141 -13.09 -7.91 16.63
N HIS A 142 -12.56 -6.75 16.25
CA HIS A 142 -11.31 -6.15 16.78
C HIS A 142 -10.04 -6.95 16.50
N THR A 143 -10.13 -8.02 15.69
CA THR A 143 -8.94 -8.73 15.21
C THR A 143 -8.32 -8.03 14.01
N ALA A 144 -7.13 -8.48 13.59
CA ALA A 144 -6.44 -7.93 12.43
C ALA A 144 -7.20 -8.23 11.13
N ALA A 145 -7.69 -7.19 10.45
CA ALA A 145 -8.32 -7.33 9.14
C ALA A 145 -7.23 -7.61 8.08
N ASN A 146 -7.05 -8.88 7.72
CA ASN A 146 -6.01 -9.33 6.79
C ASN A 146 -6.55 -9.88 5.45
N THR A 147 -7.87 -9.90 5.27
CA THR A 147 -8.54 -10.61 4.16
C THR A 147 -8.95 -9.75 2.96
N LYS A 148 -8.52 -8.48 2.85
CA LYS A 148 -8.99 -7.54 1.82
C LYS A 148 -10.53 -7.60 1.68
N PRO A 149 -11.27 -7.24 2.73
CA PRO A 149 -12.68 -7.52 2.83
C PRO A 149 -13.46 -6.79 1.74
N VAL A 150 -14.50 -7.46 1.26
CA VAL A 150 -15.47 -6.90 0.33
C VAL A 150 -16.77 -6.71 1.10
N HIS A 151 -17.21 -5.47 1.22
CA HIS A 151 -18.50 -5.12 1.82
C HIS A 151 -19.53 -4.86 0.73
N THR A 152 -20.73 -5.39 0.90
CA THR A 152 -21.87 -5.01 0.06
C THR A 152 -22.62 -3.89 0.74
N ILE A 153 -22.64 -2.72 0.09
CA ILE A 153 -23.30 -1.50 0.58
C ILE A 153 -24.42 -1.15 -0.40
N THR A 154 -25.62 -0.89 0.12
CA THR A 154 -26.77 -0.52 -0.70
C THR A 154 -26.82 0.98 -0.93
N ILE A 155 -26.79 1.39 -2.20
CA ILE A 155 -26.98 2.76 -2.65
C ILE A 155 -28.49 3.07 -2.67
N PRO A 156 -28.96 4.11 -1.96
CA PRO A 156 -30.39 4.41 -1.86
C PRO A 156 -31.02 4.71 -3.22
N SER A 157 -32.27 4.25 -3.41
CA SER A 157 -33.02 4.43 -4.67
C SER A 157 -33.40 5.87 -5.00
N ASP A 158 -33.36 6.75 -4.01
CA ASP A 158 -33.69 8.17 -4.16
C ASP A 158 -32.46 9.04 -4.51
N HIS A 159 -31.27 8.45 -4.60
CA HIS A 159 -30.05 9.14 -5.02
C HIS A 159 -29.86 9.05 -6.54
N SER A 160 -29.44 10.15 -7.16
CA SER A 160 -29.21 10.22 -8.61
C SER A 160 -28.21 11.30 -9.00
N GLY A 161 -27.50 11.09 -10.11
CA GLY A 161 -26.45 11.99 -10.57
C GLY A 161 -25.17 11.87 -9.75
N TYR A 162 -24.40 12.96 -9.69
CA TYR A 162 -23.11 12.97 -9.01
C TYR A 162 -23.28 12.97 -7.48
N HIS A 163 -22.72 11.96 -6.83
CA HIS A 163 -22.56 11.89 -5.37
C HIS A 163 -21.13 11.51 -4.99
N VAL A 164 -20.78 11.73 -3.73
CA VAL A 164 -19.53 11.25 -3.13
C VAL A 164 -19.87 10.29 -2.00
N ILE A 165 -19.23 9.13 -2.00
CA ILE A 165 -19.31 8.15 -0.92
C ILE A 165 -18.03 8.26 -0.09
N LEU A 166 -18.16 8.40 1.22
CA LEU A 166 -17.05 8.40 2.16
C LEU A 166 -17.02 7.04 2.88
N ALA A 167 -15.94 6.28 2.67
CA ALA A 167 -15.63 5.07 3.42
C ALA A 167 -14.59 5.38 4.49
N VAL A 168 -14.91 5.07 5.74
CA VAL A 168 -14.04 5.26 6.91
C VAL A 168 -13.72 3.89 7.50
N TRP A 169 -12.44 3.57 7.62
CA TRP A 169 -11.97 2.38 8.34
C TRP A 169 -11.43 2.81 9.70
N GLU A 170 -12.13 2.45 10.77
CA GLU A 170 -11.73 2.76 12.15
C GLU A 170 -10.79 1.67 12.68
N VAL A 171 -9.59 2.07 13.12
CA VAL A 171 -8.58 1.17 13.64
C VAL A 171 -8.80 0.99 15.16
N TRP A 172 -8.78 -0.24 15.64
CA TRP A 172 -9.08 -0.57 17.04
C TRP A 172 -7.94 -0.23 18.01
N ASP A 173 -6.69 -0.44 17.59
CA ASP A 173 -5.51 -0.29 18.46
C ASP A 173 -4.84 1.09 18.37
N THR A 174 -5.43 2.02 17.61
CA THR A 174 -5.01 3.42 17.53
C THR A 174 -6.22 4.36 17.65
N THR A 175 -5.97 5.66 17.76
CA THR A 175 -7.04 6.68 17.69
C THR A 175 -7.37 7.10 16.27
N ASN A 176 -6.80 6.44 15.26
CA ASN A 176 -6.84 6.88 13.87
C ASN A 176 -7.82 6.04 13.03
N ALA A 177 -8.15 6.59 11.86
CA ALA A 177 -8.97 5.97 10.83
C ALA A 177 -8.46 6.33 9.44
N PHE A 178 -8.83 5.52 8.45
CA PHE A 178 -8.54 5.76 7.03
C PHE A 178 -9.74 6.32 6.31
N TYR A 179 -9.54 7.43 5.61
CA TYR A 179 -10.60 8.18 4.92
C TYR A 179 -10.47 8.03 3.41
N ASN A 180 -11.45 7.39 2.78
CA ASN A 180 -11.48 7.15 1.35
C ASN A 180 -12.76 7.74 0.74
N VAL A 181 -12.62 8.70 -0.16
CA VAL A 181 -13.75 9.22 -0.94
C VAL A 181 -13.85 8.52 -2.29
N VAL A 182 -15.06 8.16 -2.69
CA VAL A 182 -15.39 7.49 -3.95
C VAL A 182 -16.38 8.37 -4.69
N ASP A 183 -15.97 8.91 -5.82
CA ASP A 183 -16.84 9.72 -6.69
C ASP A 183 -17.71 8.79 -7.52
N VAL A 184 -19.04 9.00 -7.49
CA VAL A 184 -20.00 8.15 -8.20
C VAL A 184 -20.95 8.98 -9.05
N ASN A 185 -21.34 8.46 -10.20
CA ASN A 185 -22.47 8.96 -10.97
C ASN A 185 -23.57 7.89 -10.94
N ILE A 186 -24.67 8.19 -10.26
CA ILE A 186 -25.77 7.27 -10.03
C ILE A 186 -26.81 7.48 -11.14
N SER A 187 -26.97 6.49 -12.01
CA SER A 187 -27.90 6.55 -13.14
C SER A 187 -28.77 5.27 -13.20
N GLY A 188 -29.94 5.36 -13.82
CA GLY A 188 -30.84 4.22 -13.99
C GLY A 188 -31.85 4.02 -12.84
N SER A 189 -32.72 3.00 -13.01
CA SER A 189 -33.69 2.58 -11.99
C SER A 189 -33.07 1.53 -11.06
N PRO A 190 -33.47 1.45 -9.77
CA PRO A 190 -32.92 0.48 -8.82
C PRO A 190 -32.97 -0.94 -9.38
N THR A 191 -31.82 -1.63 -9.42
CA THR A 191 -31.80 -3.06 -9.70
C THR A 191 -32.27 -3.77 -8.44
N THR A 192 -33.50 -4.27 -8.47
CA THR A 192 -33.95 -5.18 -7.39
C THR A 192 -33.16 -6.49 -7.58
N PRO A 193 -32.47 -7.01 -6.56
CA PRO A 193 -31.95 -8.37 -6.64
C PRO A 193 -33.15 -9.29 -6.81
N THR A 194 -33.37 -9.76 -8.03
CA THR A 194 -34.50 -10.62 -8.36
C THR A 194 -34.15 -11.98 -7.79
N VAL A 195 -34.75 -12.33 -6.65
CA VAL A 195 -34.90 -13.74 -6.27
C VAL A 195 -35.53 -14.43 -7.47
N PRO A 196 -34.90 -15.46 -8.08
CA PRO A 196 -35.51 -16.20 -9.17
C PRO A 196 -36.89 -16.73 -8.72
N PRO A 197 -37.95 -16.62 -9.53
CA PRO A 197 -39.27 -17.08 -9.11
C PRO A 197 -39.23 -18.58 -8.85
N THR A 198 -39.58 -19.00 -7.63
CA THR A 198 -39.84 -20.38 -7.29
C THR A 198 -41.15 -20.82 -7.94
N THR A 199 -41.08 -21.50 -9.07
CA THR A 199 -42.17 -22.39 -9.52
C THR A 199 -42.03 -23.77 -8.85
N PRO A 200 -43.15 -24.44 -8.48
CA PRO A 200 -43.12 -25.78 -7.90
C PRO A 200 -42.49 -26.80 -8.86
N PRO A 201 -41.90 -27.90 -8.34
CA PRO A 201 -40.97 -28.72 -9.10
C PRO A 201 -41.70 -29.58 -10.15
N THR A 202 -41.34 -29.40 -11.42
CA THR A 202 -41.42 -30.47 -12.42
C THR A 202 -40.02 -30.74 -12.93
N THR A 203 -39.57 -31.98 -12.76
CA THR A 203 -38.22 -32.46 -13.06
C THR A 203 -37.87 -32.32 -14.55
N PRO A 204 -36.82 -31.57 -14.92
CA PRO A 204 -36.23 -31.63 -16.25
C PRO A 204 -35.26 -32.81 -16.37
N PRO A 205 -35.07 -33.38 -17.58
CA PRO A 205 -34.14 -34.48 -17.78
C PRO A 205 -32.70 -33.97 -17.63
N THR A 206 -31.89 -34.77 -16.93
CA THR A 206 -30.45 -34.57 -16.74
C THR A 206 -29.75 -34.35 -18.08
N ALA A 207 -29.28 -33.13 -18.31
CA ALA A 207 -28.22 -32.85 -19.27
C ALA A 207 -26.90 -33.43 -18.73
N PRO A 208 -26.06 -34.07 -19.56
CA PRO A 208 -24.78 -34.61 -19.12
C PRO A 208 -23.86 -33.46 -18.64
N PRO A 209 -22.97 -33.73 -17.67
CA PRO A 209 -22.20 -32.68 -17.01
C PRO A 209 -21.27 -32.00 -18.03
N THR A 210 -21.44 -30.70 -18.25
CA THR A 210 -20.43 -29.89 -18.91
C THR A 210 -19.34 -29.58 -17.91
N THR A 211 -18.14 -30.08 -18.20
CA THR A 211 -16.91 -29.84 -17.43
C THR A 211 -16.73 -28.33 -17.21
N PRO A 212 -16.34 -27.87 -16.00
CA PRO A 212 -16.01 -26.46 -15.75
C PRO A 212 -15.00 -25.93 -16.78
N PRO A 213 -15.07 -24.66 -17.19
CA PRO A 213 -14.05 -24.10 -18.08
C PRO A 213 -12.67 -24.29 -17.43
N VAL A 214 -11.74 -24.87 -18.20
CA VAL A 214 -10.35 -25.10 -17.77
C VAL A 214 -9.71 -23.76 -17.46
N SER A 215 -8.96 -23.68 -16.36
CA SER A 215 -8.25 -22.44 -16.01
C SER A 215 -7.10 -22.16 -16.96
N THR A 216 -6.99 -20.91 -17.40
CA THR A 216 -5.87 -20.47 -18.22
C THR A 216 -4.71 -20.06 -17.33
N THR A 217 -3.48 -20.24 -17.79
CA THR A 217 -2.31 -19.78 -17.02
C THR A 217 -2.18 -18.26 -17.12
N PRO A 218 -1.68 -17.56 -16.08
CA PRO A 218 -1.44 -16.13 -16.13
C PRO A 218 -0.53 -15.67 -17.27
N THR A 219 -0.64 -14.41 -17.66
CA THR A 219 0.30 -13.78 -18.59
C THR A 219 1.70 -13.66 -17.96
N VAL A 220 2.74 -13.64 -18.79
CA VAL A 220 4.14 -13.58 -18.33
C VAL A 220 4.42 -12.18 -17.74
N PRO A 221 5.00 -12.08 -16.53
CA PRO A 221 5.43 -10.80 -15.98
C PRO A 221 6.45 -10.11 -16.89
N THR A 222 6.32 -8.80 -17.10
CA THR A 222 7.21 -8.02 -17.97
C THR A 222 7.90 -6.90 -17.20
N GLY A 223 8.91 -6.26 -17.79
CA GLY A 223 9.54 -5.07 -17.20
C GLY A 223 10.27 -5.30 -15.87
N VAL A 224 10.86 -6.49 -15.67
CA VAL A 224 11.66 -6.77 -14.46
C VAL A 224 12.89 -5.84 -14.42
N HIS A 225 13.01 -5.05 -13.36
CA HIS A 225 14.12 -4.12 -13.11
C HIS A 225 14.44 -4.00 -11.62
N SER A 226 15.51 -3.27 -11.29
CA SER A 226 15.88 -2.96 -9.90
C SER A 226 15.55 -1.49 -9.58
N MET A 227 14.96 -1.23 -8.41
CA MET A 227 14.75 0.11 -7.85
C MET A 227 15.87 0.53 -6.89
N GLY A 228 16.69 -0.42 -6.44
CA GLY A 228 17.80 -0.19 -5.53
C GLY A 228 18.70 -1.40 -5.41
N THR A 229 20.00 -1.19 -5.45
CA THR A 229 21.00 -2.25 -5.31
C THR A 229 22.03 -1.82 -4.27
N THR A 230 22.18 -2.60 -3.21
CA THR A 230 23.23 -2.39 -2.19
C THR A 230 24.34 -3.42 -2.37
N SER A 231 25.27 -3.46 -1.43
CA SER A 231 26.28 -4.52 -1.36
C SER A 231 25.73 -5.88 -0.94
N SER A 232 24.49 -5.93 -0.41
CA SER A 232 23.91 -7.16 0.11
C SER A 232 22.42 -7.33 -0.19
N SER A 233 21.85 -6.47 -1.03
CA SER A 233 20.44 -6.54 -1.42
C SER A 233 20.17 -6.00 -2.82
N VAL A 234 19.09 -6.48 -3.42
CA VAL A 234 18.54 -5.99 -4.69
C VAL A 234 17.02 -5.87 -4.53
N ASP A 235 16.48 -4.69 -4.77
CA ASP A 235 15.03 -4.43 -4.78
C ASP A 235 14.47 -4.58 -6.19
N LEU A 236 13.76 -5.68 -6.45
CA LEU A 236 13.19 -5.98 -7.75
C LEU A 236 11.78 -5.42 -7.89
N MET A 237 11.44 -4.95 -9.09
CA MET A 237 10.09 -4.57 -9.46
C MET A 237 9.76 -5.01 -10.89
N TRP A 238 8.50 -5.33 -11.17
CA TRP A 238 8.01 -5.73 -12.49
C TRP A 238 6.58 -5.24 -12.74
N THR A 239 6.14 -5.36 -13.99
CA THR A 239 4.76 -5.08 -14.41
C THR A 239 3.87 -6.27 -14.08
N ALA A 240 2.67 -6.00 -13.57
CA ALA A 240 1.71 -7.01 -13.19
C ALA A 240 1.27 -7.90 -14.36
N SER A 241 1.08 -9.18 -14.07
CA SER A 241 0.42 -10.14 -14.94
C SER A 241 -1.11 -10.08 -14.79
N THR A 242 -1.81 -10.61 -15.77
CA THR A 242 -3.26 -10.74 -15.84
C THR A 242 -3.64 -12.22 -16.03
N ASP A 243 -4.82 -12.59 -15.56
CA ASP A 243 -5.35 -13.96 -15.63
C ASP A 243 -6.88 -13.90 -15.57
N ASP A 244 -7.59 -14.92 -16.10
CA ASP A 244 -9.06 -14.95 -16.11
C ASP A 244 -9.67 -15.27 -14.74
N ARG A 245 -8.91 -15.88 -13.83
CA ARG A 245 -9.25 -16.08 -12.40
C ARG A 245 -8.41 -15.21 -11.46
N GLY A 246 -7.47 -14.47 -12.01
CA GLY A 246 -6.66 -13.49 -11.31
C GLY A 246 -5.34 -14.07 -10.79
N VAL A 247 -4.32 -13.21 -10.78
CA VAL A 247 -2.98 -13.53 -10.31
C VAL A 247 -2.93 -13.39 -8.79
N THR A 248 -2.58 -14.47 -8.10
CA THR A 248 -2.47 -14.51 -6.63
C THR A 248 -1.06 -14.24 -6.13
N GLY A 249 -0.06 -14.36 -7.00
CA GLY A 249 1.29 -13.95 -6.68
C GLY A 249 2.28 -14.29 -7.75
N TYR A 250 3.55 -14.19 -7.39
CA TYR A 250 4.67 -14.37 -8.28
C TYR A 250 5.69 -15.32 -7.66
N ARG A 251 6.51 -15.91 -8.51
CA ARG A 251 7.67 -16.71 -8.16
C ARG A 251 8.90 -16.00 -8.69
N VAL A 252 9.74 -15.54 -7.77
CA VAL A 252 11.00 -14.91 -8.09
C VAL A 252 12.08 -15.97 -8.03
N GLU A 253 12.75 -16.20 -9.15
CA GLU A 253 13.87 -17.11 -9.25
C GLU A 253 15.17 -16.34 -9.47
N ARG A 254 16.22 -16.75 -8.76
CA ARG A 254 17.55 -16.15 -8.81
C ARG A 254 18.60 -17.18 -9.19
N ALA A 255 19.58 -16.76 -9.97
CA ALA A 255 20.82 -17.47 -10.22
C ALA A 255 22.03 -16.55 -10.02
N THR A 256 23.20 -17.12 -9.76
CA THR A 256 24.48 -16.39 -9.94
C THR A 256 24.81 -16.28 -11.43
N ALA A 257 25.88 -15.55 -11.79
CA ALA A 257 26.29 -15.31 -13.18
C ALA A 257 26.24 -16.56 -14.08
N THR A 258 26.69 -17.72 -13.59
CA THR A 258 26.72 -19.00 -14.34
C THR A 258 25.87 -20.11 -13.72
N GLY A 259 25.20 -19.85 -12.59
CA GLY A 259 24.43 -20.86 -11.85
C GLY A 259 23.06 -21.20 -12.45
N ALA A 260 22.40 -22.21 -11.88
CA ALA A 260 21.00 -22.51 -12.16
C ALA A 260 20.06 -21.54 -11.41
N PHE A 261 18.87 -21.28 -11.98
CA PHE A 261 17.82 -20.52 -11.31
C PHE A 261 17.19 -21.35 -10.19
N ALA A 262 17.10 -20.77 -9.00
CA ALA A 262 16.40 -21.34 -7.86
C ALA A 262 15.32 -20.35 -7.38
N LEU A 263 14.19 -20.86 -6.89
CA LEU A 263 13.17 -20.03 -6.26
C LEU A 263 13.74 -19.39 -4.99
N VAL A 264 13.64 -18.07 -4.90
CA VAL A 264 14.11 -17.29 -3.74
C VAL A 264 13.01 -16.47 -3.08
N GLY A 265 11.90 -16.23 -3.78
CA GLY A 265 10.77 -15.47 -3.22
C GLY A 265 9.44 -15.86 -3.86
N GLN A 266 8.37 -15.70 -3.08
CA GLN A 266 6.99 -15.84 -3.55
C GLN A 266 6.13 -14.64 -3.14
N PRO A 267 6.45 -13.43 -3.61
CA PRO A 267 5.68 -12.23 -3.29
C PRO A 267 4.32 -12.28 -3.95
N THR A 268 3.31 -11.72 -3.29
CA THR A 268 1.97 -11.54 -3.87
C THR A 268 1.85 -10.24 -4.67
N GLY A 269 2.76 -9.28 -4.44
CA GLY A 269 2.88 -8.03 -5.18
C GLY A 269 3.89 -8.09 -6.33
N THR A 270 4.07 -6.97 -7.03
CA THR A 270 4.95 -6.86 -8.19
C THR A 270 6.36 -6.33 -7.86
N SER A 271 6.75 -6.45 -6.60
CA SER A 271 8.10 -6.11 -6.13
C SER A 271 8.58 -7.11 -5.08
N TRP A 272 9.90 -7.20 -4.93
CA TRP A 272 10.53 -8.07 -3.95
C TRP A 272 11.96 -7.64 -3.63
N LEU A 273 12.22 -7.42 -2.34
CA LEU A 273 13.56 -7.15 -1.83
C LEU A 273 14.29 -8.46 -1.54
N ASP A 274 15.31 -8.74 -2.35
CA ASP A 274 16.27 -9.81 -2.08
C ASP A 274 17.35 -9.31 -1.13
N THR A 275 17.64 -10.04 -0.05
CA THR A 275 18.63 -9.67 0.97
C THR A 275 19.61 -10.81 1.26
N GLY A 276 20.71 -10.50 1.96
CA GLY A 276 21.74 -11.49 2.27
C GLY A 276 22.58 -11.87 1.05
N LEU A 277 22.65 -11.00 0.06
CA LEU A 277 23.47 -11.18 -1.14
C LEU A 277 24.95 -10.92 -0.83
N ALA A 278 25.82 -11.56 -1.61
CA ALA A 278 27.25 -11.27 -1.58
C ALA A 278 27.52 -9.96 -2.33
N ALA A 279 28.47 -9.17 -1.82
CA ALA A 279 28.93 -7.96 -2.49
C ALA A 279 29.68 -8.27 -3.80
N SER A 280 29.73 -7.28 -4.70
CA SER A 280 30.41 -7.40 -6.00
C SER A 280 30.03 -8.66 -6.80
N THR A 281 28.79 -9.12 -6.68
CA THR A 281 28.33 -10.38 -7.24
C THR A 281 27.20 -10.13 -8.22
N THR A 282 27.32 -10.70 -9.42
CA THR A 282 26.27 -10.64 -10.44
C THR A 282 25.21 -11.71 -10.19
N TYR A 283 23.97 -11.24 -10.08
CA TYR A 283 22.77 -12.06 -9.97
C TYR A 283 21.89 -11.88 -11.21
N ARG A 284 21.20 -12.97 -11.57
CA ARG A 284 20.20 -13.01 -12.63
C ARG A 284 18.86 -13.37 -12.01
N TYR A 285 17.81 -12.65 -12.38
CA TYR A 285 16.45 -12.81 -11.89
C TYR A 285 15.47 -13.08 -13.04
N ARG A 286 14.47 -13.90 -12.76
CA ARG A 286 13.29 -14.06 -13.61
C ARG A 286 12.07 -14.30 -12.74
N VAL A 287 10.90 -13.90 -13.25
CA VAL A 287 9.65 -13.92 -12.48
C VAL A 287 8.57 -14.66 -13.26
N ALA A 288 7.82 -15.53 -12.60
CA ALA A 288 6.59 -16.12 -13.15
C ALA A 288 5.39 -15.72 -12.28
N ALA A 289 4.22 -15.53 -12.87
CA ALA A 289 2.97 -15.31 -12.17
C ALA A 289 2.29 -16.64 -11.81
N VAL A 290 1.47 -16.63 -10.77
CA VAL A 290 0.68 -17.75 -10.26
C VAL A 290 -0.76 -17.30 -10.08
N ASP A 291 -1.74 -18.09 -10.55
CA ASP A 291 -3.17 -17.82 -10.37
C ASP A 291 -3.73 -18.42 -9.06
N ALA A 292 -5.04 -18.30 -8.85
CA ALA A 292 -5.72 -18.86 -7.68
C ALA A 292 -5.79 -20.39 -7.66
N ASP A 293 -5.71 -21.02 -8.82
CA ASP A 293 -5.70 -22.49 -8.98
C ASP A 293 -4.28 -23.08 -8.90
N GLY A 294 -3.25 -22.22 -8.76
CA GLY A 294 -1.85 -22.59 -8.69
C GLY A 294 -1.17 -22.78 -10.06
N ASN A 295 -1.85 -22.48 -11.16
CA ASN A 295 -1.28 -22.47 -12.50
C ASN A 295 -0.23 -21.38 -12.62
N ARG A 296 0.82 -21.66 -13.39
CA ARG A 296 1.98 -20.78 -13.50
C ARG A 296 2.15 -20.29 -14.92
N SER A 297 2.44 -19.00 -15.07
CA SER A 297 2.88 -18.45 -16.36
C SER A 297 4.25 -19.03 -16.74
N ALA A 298 4.66 -18.81 -18.00
CA ALA A 298 6.08 -18.85 -18.33
C ALA A 298 6.86 -17.77 -17.56
N VAL A 299 8.17 -17.96 -17.42
CA VAL A 299 9.07 -16.99 -16.76
C VAL A 299 9.33 -15.78 -17.65
N SER A 300 9.54 -14.62 -17.03
CA SER A 300 9.94 -13.36 -17.68
C SER A 300 11.25 -13.48 -18.43
N THR A 301 11.57 -12.44 -19.21
CA THR A 301 12.94 -12.20 -19.65
C THR A 301 13.88 -12.10 -18.43
N VAL A 302 15.12 -12.56 -18.60
CA VAL A 302 16.11 -12.55 -17.52
C VAL A 302 16.62 -11.13 -17.30
N PHE A 303 16.46 -10.63 -16.08
CA PHE A 303 17.06 -9.38 -15.60
C PHE A 303 18.40 -9.69 -14.92
N GLN A 304 19.44 -8.89 -15.18
CA GLN A 304 20.77 -9.08 -14.59
C GLN A 304 21.23 -7.81 -13.86
N VAL A 305 21.80 -7.98 -12.67
CA VAL A 305 22.31 -6.88 -11.84
C VAL A 305 23.51 -7.33 -11.02
N THR A 306 24.43 -6.42 -10.74
CA THR A 306 25.61 -6.68 -9.89
C THR A 306 25.49 -5.86 -8.61
N THR A 307 25.61 -6.54 -7.45
CA THR A 307 25.61 -5.86 -6.14
C THR A 307 26.82 -4.94 -6.01
N ALA A 308 26.65 -3.86 -5.22
CA ALA A 308 27.73 -2.93 -4.96
C ALA A 308 28.89 -3.63 -4.21
N ALA A 309 30.07 -3.02 -4.24
CA ALA A 309 31.16 -3.46 -3.36
C ALA A 309 30.76 -3.26 -1.89
N ALA A 310 31.23 -4.14 -1.00
CA ALA A 310 31.00 -3.97 0.43
C ALA A 310 31.61 -2.64 0.88
N THR A 311 30.78 -1.74 1.39
CA THR A 311 31.28 -0.64 2.22
C THR A 311 31.66 -1.25 3.56
N GLY A 312 32.95 -1.50 3.77
CA GLY A 312 33.43 -1.94 5.08
C GLY A 312 32.89 -0.99 6.17
N THR A 313 32.54 -1.52 7.34
CA THR A 313 32.30 -0.70 8.52
C THR A 313 33.52 0.18 8.72
N ALA A 314 33.33 1.48 8.51
CA ALA A 314 34.37 2.45 8.74
C ALA A 314 34.86 2.30 10.19
N PRO A 315 36.18 2.16 10.45
CA PRO A 315 36.68 2.04 11.81
C PRO A 315 36.27 3.26 12.65
N ALA A 316 36.13 3.06 13.96
CA ALA A 316 35.89 4.17 14.87
C ALA A 316 36.98 5.23 14.71
N TRP A 317 36.59 6.51 14.62
CA TRP A 317 37.54 7.59 14.48
C TRP A 317 38.46 7.68 15.70
N ASN A 318 39.76 7.64 15.46
CA ASN A 318 40.80 7.86 16.45
C ASN A 318 41.37 9.29 16.31
N PRO A 319 41.30 10.14 17.35
CA PRO A 319 41.81 11.52 17.31
C PRO A 319 43.32 11.62 17.10
N SER A 320 44.07 10.52 17.25
CA SER A 320 45.50 10.42 16.98
C SER A 320 45.83 9.55 15.75
N GLY A 321 44.83 9.18 14.95
CA GLY A 321 44.99 8.33 13.76
C GLY A 321 45.66 9.03 12.58
N ALA A 322 46.31 8.25 11.72
CA ALA A 322 46.80 8.69 10.41
C ALA A 322 45.73 8.38 9.36
N TYR A 323 45.34 9.38 8.56
CA TYR A 323 44.29 9.24 7.56
C TYR A 323 44.74 9.76 6.21
N THR A 324 44.47 9.00 5.16
CA THR A 324 44.66 9.39 3.76
C THR A 324 43.35 10.00 3.23
N LYS A 325 43.46 10.95 2.29
CA LYS A 325 42.29 11.49 1.60
C LYS A 325 41.42 10.35 1.04
N GLY A 326 40.14 10.34 1.42
CA GLY A 326 39.16 9.32 1.04
C GLY A 326 38.88 8.26 2.10
N ASP A 327 39.72 8.15 3.14
CA ASP A 327 39.48 7.23 4.25
C ASP A 327 38.15 7.53 4.94
N ARG A 328 37.47 6.49 5.40
CA ARG A 328 36.18 6.60 6.10
C ARG A 328 36.31 6.15 7.54
N VAL A 329 35.68 6.87 8.45
CA VAL A 329 35.63 6.59 9.90
C VAL A 329 34.23 6.84 10.46
N THR A 330 33.91 6.27 11.63
CA THR A 330 32.64 6.53 12.33
C THR A 330 32.88 7.27 13.65
N SER A 331 32.09 8.31 13.92
CA SER A 331 32.06 9.03 15.20
C SER A 331 30.63 9.48 15.53
N GLY A 332 30.15 9.22 16.74
CA GLY A 332 28.81 9.62 17.17
C GLY A 332 27.66 9.08 16.30
N GLY A 333 27.85 7.92 15.65
CA GLY A 333 26.87 7.33 14.73
C GLY A 333 26.89 7.89 13.30
N VAL A 334 27.74 8.88 13.02
CA VAL A 334 27.90 9.48 11.68
C VAL A 334 29.17 8.94 11.03
N VAL A 335 29.10 8.63 9.74
CA VAL A 335 30.28 8.28 8.94
C VAL A 335 30.90 9.57 8.41
N TYR A 336 32.21 9.71 8.52
CA TYR A 336 32.98 10.82 7.97
C TYR A 336 33.98 10.31 6.96
N GLN A 337 34.19 11.07 5.88
CA GLN A 337 35.22 10.83 4.88
C GLN A 337 36.29 11.92 4.95
N ALA A 338 37.56 11.51 5.00
CA ALA A 338 38.69 12.42 5.03
C ALA A 338 38.79 13.18 3.70
N VAL A 339 38.76 14.52 3.75
CA VAL A 339 38.86 15.37 2.54
C VAL A 339 40.30 15.65 2.13
N GLN A 340 41.26 15.40 3.03
CA GLN A 340 42.69 15.46 2.78
C GLN A 340 43.47 14.50 3.70
N THR A 341 44.69 14.15 3.28
CA THR A 341 45.62 13.35 4.09
C THR A 341 46.10 14.16 5.29
N HIS A 342 46.03 13.59 6.49
CA HIS A 342 46.45 14.26 7.72
C HIS A 342 46.81 13.27 8.85
N GLN A 343 47.52 13.77 9.85
CA GLN A 343 47.84 13.06 11.09
C GLN A 343 47.09 13.72 12.25
N GLY A 344 46.27 12.94 12.96
CA GLY A 344 45.58 13.40 14.17
C GLY A 344 46.57 13.68 15.31
N VAL A 345 46.34 14.77 16.04
CA VAL A 345 47.16 15.19 17.19
C VAL A 345 46.47 15.01 18.55
N GLY A 346 45.34 14.29 18.58
CA GLY A 346 44.57 14.04 19.80
C GLY A 346 43.45 15.05 20.08
N ASP A 347 43.20 16.02 19.19
CA ASP A 347 42.13 17.00 19.36
C ASP A 347 40.75 16.38 19.04
N PRO A 348 39.83 16.28 20.01
CA PRO A 348 38.51 15.65 19.81
C PRO A 348 37.60 16.46 18.88
N GLY A 349 37.85 17.76 18.66
CA GLY A 349 37.05 18.62 17.80
C GLY A 349 37.31 18.41 16.30
N TRP A 350 38.42 17.78 15.94
CA TRP A 350 38.86 17.65 14.54
C TRP A 350 37.91 16.84 13.67
N ILE A 351 37.18 15.87 14.24
CA ILE A 351 36.19 15.09 13.48
C ILE A 351 35.07 15.95 12.87
N THR A 352 34.84 17.14 13.42
CA THR A 352 33.85 18.10 12.89
C THR A 352 34.48 19.20 12.02
N ALA A 353 35.80 19.25 11.90
CA ALA A 353 36.51 20.23 11.09
C ALA A 353 36.29 19.92 9.60
N ARG A 354 35.52 20.76 8.92
CA ARG A 354 35.19 20.59 7.48
C ARG A 354 36.40 20.61 6.54
N SER A 355 37.51 21.16 6.99
CA SER A 355 38.79 21.13 6.28
C SER A 355 39.47 19.76 6.31
N LEU A 356 39.08 18.86 7.22
CA LEU A 356 39.67 17.52 7.39
C LEU A 356 38.66 16.41 7.10
N TRP A 357 37.38 16.63 7.43
CA TRP A 357 36.33 15.62 7.33
C TRP A 357 35.05 16.17 6.70
N THR A 358 34.39 15.37 5.88
CA THR A 358 33.01 15.60 5.43
C THR A 358 32.12 14.47 5.95
N PRO A 359 30.95 14.76 6.54
CA PRO A 359 29.98 13.72 6.84
C PRO A 359 29.52 13.04 5.55
N VAL A 360 29.33 11.73 5.63
CA VAL A 360 28.79 10.87 4.58
C VAL A 360 27.48 10.30 5.11
N GLY A 361 26.38 10.83 4.58
CA GLY A 361 25.01 10.49 4.92
C GLY A 361 24.12 10.94 3.79
#